data_AF-J9AE95-F1
#
_entry.id   AF-J9AE95-F1
#
_cell.length_a   1.000
_cell.length_b   1.000
_cell.length_c   1.000
_cell.angle_alpha   90.00
_cell.angle_beta   90.00
_cell.angle_gamma   90.00
#
_symmetry.space_group_name_H-M   'P 1'
#
loop_
_entity.id
_entity.type
_entity.pdbx_description
1 polymer ?
#
loop_
_entity_poly.entity_id
_entity_poly.type
_entity_poly.pdbx_seq_one_letter_code
_entity_poly.pdbx_strand_id
1 'polypeptide(L)' 'LAIYDATICEPLVTFGRFKQAVYGARFRRDGKLLAVGDEEGKVRLFNVRKQAATSDGKKAPLRIFKAHESAVHTVR' A
#
# COMPACT_ATOMS: atom_id res chain seq x y z
N LEU A 1 -6.41 1.12 -4.01
CA LEU A 1 -5.00 1.32 -4.42
C LEU A 1 -4.59 0.15 -5.30
N ALA A 2 -4.13 0.41 -6.52
CA ALA A 2 -3.64 -0.62 -7.43
C ALA A 2 -2.21 -0.29 -7.87
N ILE A 3 -1.40 -1.32 -8.07
CA ILE A 3 -0.06 -1.23 -8.65
C ILE A 3 -0.15 -1.80 -10.06
N TYR A 4 0.45 -1.10 -11.02
CA TYR A 4 0.49 -1.49 -12.41
C TYR A 4 1.94 -1.72 -12.84
N ASP A 5 2.10 -2.60 -13.82
CA ASP A 5 3.32 -2.68 -14.60
C ASP A 5 3.39 -1.46 -15.53
N ALA A 6 4.48 -0.70 -15.48
CA ALA A 6 4.62 0.53 -16.27
C ALA A 6 4.95 0.28 -17.75
N THR A 7 5.47 -0.91 -18.07
CA THR A 7 5.88 -1.29 -19.42
C THR A 7 4.69 -1.74 -20.26
N ILE A 8 3.80 -2.55 -19.66
CA ILE A 8 2.66 -3.15 -20.37
C ILE A 8 1.29 -2.64 -19.88
N CYS A 9 1.26 -1.80 -18.83
CA CYS A 9 0.04 -1.21 -18.26
C CYS A 9 -0.97 -2.23 -17.69
N GLU A 10 -0.49 -3.38 -17.22
CA GLU A 10 -1.34 -4.40 -16.59
C GLU A 10 -1.36 -4.28 -15.06
N PRO A 11 -2.50 -4.57 -14.40
CA PRO A 11 -2.60 -4.53 -12.94
C PRO A 11 -1.84 -5.70 -12.29
N LEU A 12 -0.80 -5.38 -11.52
CA LEU A 12 -0.04 -6.38 -10.77
C LEU A 12 -0.75 -6.80 -9.48
N VAL A 13 -1.24 -5.81 -8.71
CA VAL A 13 -1.93 -6.08 -7.44
C VAL A 13 -2.86 -4.94 -7.06
N THR A 14 -4.03 -5.29 -6.53
CA THR A 14 -5.02 -4.34 -6.01
C THR A 14 -5.24 -4.55 -4.52
N PHE A 15 -4.99 -3.51 -3.73
CA PHE A 15 -5.27 -3.44 -2.30
C PHE A 15 -6.62 -2.74 -2.07
N GLY A 16 -7.59 -3.48 -1.51
CA GLY A 16 -8.98 -3.02 -1.35
C GLY A 16 -9.46 -2.79 0.09
N ARG A 17 -8.62 -3.01 1.12
CA ARG A 17 -9.05 -2.95 2.54
C ARG A 17 -8.70 -1.62 3.24
N PHE A 18 -8.92 -0.50 2.55
CA PHE A 18 -8.85 0.82 3.18
C PHE A 18 -10.24 1.22 3.64
N LYS A 19 -10.37 1.74 4.86
CA LYS A 19 -11.67 2.21 5.38
C LYS A 19 -12.01 3.62 4.89
N GLN A 20 -10.99 4.39 4.53
CA GLN A 20 -11.10 5.77 4.07
C GLN A 20 -10.17 6.02 2.88
N ALA A 21 -10.21 7.24 2.35
CA ALA A 21 -9.39 7.66 1.23
C ALA A 21 -7.89 7.51 1.54
N VAL A 22 -7.13 7.21 0.50
CA VAL A 22 -5.67 7.12 0.53
C VAL A 22 -5.12 8.34 -0.21
N TYR A 23 -4.20 9.06 0.40
CA TYR A 23 -3.66 10.31 -0.17
C TYR A 23 -2.21 10.19 -0.64
N GLY A 24 -1.43 9.32 -0.03
CA GLY A 24 -0.01 9.17 -0.35
C GLY A 24 0.44 7.72 -0.36
N ALA A 25 1.34 7.37 -1.28
CA ALA A 25 1.99 6.07 -1.31
C ALA A 25 3.45 6.22 -1.75
N ARG A 26 4.36 5.44 -1.13
CA ARG A 26 5.77 5.42 -1.47
C ARG A 26 6.34 4.01 -1.45
N PHE A 27 7.04 3.65 -2.52
CA PHE A 27 7.84 2.43 -2.55
C PHE A 27 9.15 2.65 -1.80
N ARG A 28 9.57 1.62 -1.06
CA ARG A 28 10.96 1.52 -0.63
C ARG A 28 11.85 1.38 -1.87
N ARG A 29 13.08 1.89 -1.80
CA ARG A 29 14.04 1.90 -2.93
C ARG A 29 14.28 0.52 -3.55
N ASP A 30 14.09 -0.56 -2.79
CA ASP A 30 14.25 -1.94 -3.27
C ASP A 30 12.98 -2.54 -3.93
N GLY A 31 11.88 -1.79 -4.00
CA GLY A 31 10.61 -2.19 -4.60
C GLY A 31 9.85 -3.29 -3.85
N LYS A 32 10.34 -3.76 -2.70
CA LYS A 32 9.71 -4.88 -1.96
C LYS A 32 8.59 -4.42 -1.04
N LEU A 33 8.66 -3.18 -0.57
CA LEU A 33 7.71 -2.60 0.37
C LEU A 33 7.04 -1.36 -0.20
N LEU A 34 5.76 -1.20 0.15
CA LEU A 34 4.96 -0.02 -0.13
C LEU A 34 4.37 0.52 1.16
N ALA A 35 4.63 1.79 1.46
CA ALA A 35 3.99 2.51 2.55
C ALA A 35 2.86 3.39 1.99
N VAL A 36 1.72 3.41 2.66
CA VAL A 36 0.50 4.08 2.20
C VAL A 36 -0.12 4.85 3.35
N GLY A 37 -0.36 6.15 3.16
CA GLY A 37 -1.03 7.03 4.11
C GLY A 37 -2.51 7.17 3.79
N ASP A 38 -3.35 7.04 4.81
CA ASP A 38 -4.80 7.21 4.70
C ASP A 38 -5.32 8.42 5.48
N GLU A 39 -6.59 8.75 5.24
CA GLU A 39 -7.33 9.82 5.91
C GLU A 39 -7.50 9.61 7.42
N GLU A 40 -7.42 8.36 7.90
CA GLU A 40 -7.50 8.04 9.34
C GLU A 40 -6.20 8.36 10.10
N GLY A 41 -5.20 8.94 9.44
CA GLY A 41 -3.88 9.19 10.04
C GLY A 41 -3.01 7.94 10.17
N LYS A 42 -3.37 6.85 9.48
CA LYS A 42 -2.63 5.59 9.52
C LYS A 42 -1.70 5.48 8.32
N VAL A 43 -0.53 4.91 8.59
CA VAL A 43 0.41 4.46 7.58
C VAL A 43 0.38 2.94 7.55
N ARG A 44 0.02 2.38 6.41
CA ARG A 44 -0.09 0.94 6.17
C ARG A 44 1.08 0.48 5.30
N LEU A 45 1.76 -0.56 5.75
CA LEU A 45 2.92 -1.13 5.06
C LEU A 45 2.53 -2.43 4.37
N PHE A 46 2.84 -2.58 3.10
CA PHE A 46 2.53 -3.75 2.28
C PHE A 46 3.81 -4.36 1.70
N ASN A 47 3.84 -5.69 1.57
CA ASN A 47 4.87 -6.39 0.82
C ASN A 47 4.36 -6.66 -0.59
N VAL A 48 4.99 -6.05 -1.60
CA VAL A 48 4.51 -6.12 -2.98
C VAL A 48 4.84 -7.47 -3.61
N ARG A 49 6.06 -8.00 -3.38
CA ARG A 49 6.49 -9.28 -3.97
C ARG A 49 5.78 -10.48 -3.36
N LYS A 50 5.59 -10.50 -2.04
CA LYS A 50 4.95 -11.64 -1.36
C LYS A 50 3.47 -11.76 -1.74
N GLN A 51 2.80 -10.63 -1.98
CA GLN A 51 1.38 -10.65 -2.37
C GLN A 51 1.13 -11.07 -3.82
N ALA A 52 2.12 -10.96 -4.71
CA ALA A 52 2.05 -11.54 -6.05
C ALA A 52 2.20 -13.08 -6.04
N ALA A 53 2.85 -13.64 -5.01
CA ALA A 53 3.24 -15.05 -4.96
C ALA A 53 2.32 -15.94 -4.09
N THR A 54 1.51 -15.37 -3.18
CA THR A 54 0.62 -16.16 -2.31
C THR A 54 -0.80 -16.18 -2.85
N SER A 55 -1.22 -17.34 -3.36
CA SER A 55 -2.59 -17.65 -3.79
C SER A 55 -3.62 -17.56 -2.65
N ASP A 56 -3.20 -17.61 -1.38
CA ASP A 56 -4.05 -17.50 -0.18
C ASP A 56 -4.66 -16.09 0.09
N GLY A 57 -4.53 -15.17 -0.87
CA GLY A 57 -5.50 -14.07 -1.09
C GLY A 57 -5.61 -12.98 -0.01
N LYS A 58 -4.90 -13.07 1.12
CA LYS A 58 -4.92 -12.03 2.15
C LYS A 58 -4.01 -10.88 1.75
N LYS A 59 -4.56 -9.97 0.95
CA LYS A 59 -3.99 -8.65 0.60
C LYS A 59 -4.03 -7.68 1.78
N ALA A 60 -3.60 -8.14 2.95
CA ALA A 60 -3.57 -7.39 4.19
C ALA A 60 -2.24 -6.64 4.34
N PRO A 61 -2.24 -5.47 5.01
CA PRO A 61 -1.00 -4.80 5.36
C PRO A 61 -0.17 -5.69 6.28
N LEU A 62 1.14 -5.71 6.07
CA LEU A 62 2.10 -6.30 7.00
C LEU A 62 2.04 -5.61 8.36
N ARG A 63 1.82 -4.30 8.35
CA ARG A 63 1.77 -3.48 9.56
C ARG A 63 0.92 -2.24 9.33
N ILE A 64 0.27 -1.79 10.40
CA ILE A 64 -0.51 -0.56 10.43
C ILE A 64 0.08 0.28 11.56
N PHE A 65 0.49 1.50 11.24
CA PHE A 65 1.01 2.47 12.20
C PHE A 65 0.01 3.61 12.30
N LYS A 66 -0.39 4.00 13.51
CA LYS A 66 -1.09 5.28 13.72
C LYS A 66 0.00 6.35 13.82
N ALA A 67 0.26 7.03 12.72
CA ALA A 67 1.36 8.00 12.65
C ALA A 67 0.90 9.40 13.07
N HIS A 68 -0.33 9.75 12.71
CA HIS A 68 -0.91 11.07 12.96
C HIS A 68 -2.35 10.95 13.48
N GLU A 69 -2.85 12.03 14.05
CA GLU A 69 -4.26 12.16 14.46
C GLU A 69 -5.17 12.67 13.33
N SER A 70 -4.57 13.05 12.21
CA SER A 70 -5.23 13.56 11.00
C SER A 70 -4.67 12.91 9.74
N ALA A 71 -5.27 13.20 8.58
CA ALA A 71 -4.93 12.60 7.30
C ALA A 71 -3.43 12.67 6.94
N VAL A 72 -2.88 11.53 6.48
CA VAL A 72 -1.49 11.46 6.01
C VAL A 72 -1.44 11.68 4.50
N HIS A 73 -1.14 12.91 4.08
CA HIS A 73 -1.05 13.26 2.66
C HIS A 73 0.27 12.86 1.99
N THR A 74 1.36 12.81 2.75
CA THR A 74 2.68 12.47 2.21
C THR A 74 3.34 11.39 3.04
N VAL A 75 3.98 10.45 2.34
CA VAL A 75 4.79 9.39 2.95
C VAL A 75 6.16 9.47 2.30
N ARG A 76 7.19 9.68 3.12
CA ARG A 76 8.59 9.71 2.68
C ARG A 76 9.37 8.57 3.32
#